data_AF-E8LC36-F1
#
_entry.id   AF-E8LC36-F1
#
_cell.length_a   1.000
_cell.length_b   1.000
_cell.length_c   1.000
_cell.angle_alpha   90.00
_cell.angle_beta   90.00
_cell.angle_gamma   90.00
#
_symmetry.space_group_name_H-M   'P 1'
#
loop_
_entity.id
_entity.type
_entity.pdbx_description
1 polymer ?
#
loop_
_entity_poly.entity_id
_entity_poly.type
_entity_poly.pdbx_seq_one_letter_code
_entity_poly.pdbx_strand_id
1 'polypeptide(L)'
;MSDTNNPNNFEFPFQKKHINACSGVEELLPLWKLAHKCEVNTDYITGNVPGNAFLPDGIINEESFAKSSPRILFIAKEAYWYGEHDDDKAATKNAETVMFWHRRVAYGEVPETIFSKRLAMLANAIFNDDFKTINKDHTALRSVAVINLNKRGGFVGCVWKTLEEYVKRYAEFISQEIELISPELIVCCGDGVRWLLENYIRLDKQINVISLYHPSCWSISDEKYLQMLQKALAGNVVSDSETLSVIENAIESENKNLSADKDIIESENVELPATKNVIEKEDSARSTYMKMYGAGTTFQFNKKANVYYDTLAHSPQNYPYIALYTDKTVRAIGKVNAVIVTEFADNVLLYRAEQGEITDERKQTILEAIEDGKKYGYNLLRCPHKYFFVEQFFQTEYKKTSYGGARFVKVFDLNKLLGIDELPSTEEIANILAEKTWE
;
A
#
# COMPACT_ATOMS: atom_id res chain seq x y z
N MET A 1 28.87 -28.04 29.84
CA MET A 1 27.41 -28.25 29.74
C MET A 1 26.89 -27.14 28.87
N SER A 2 26.31 -27.54 27.75
CA SER A 2 25.81 -26.71 26.67
C SER A 2 24.43 -26.16 27.04
N ASP A 3 24.29 -24.84 27.09
CA ASP A 3 22.98 -24.18 27.07
C ASP A 3 22.47 -24.13 25.63
N THR A 4 21.92 -25.26 25.20
CA THR A 4 21.07 -25.39 24.03
C THR A 4 19.64 -25.12 24.47
N ASN A 5 19.15 -23.87 24.35
CA ASN A 5 17.71 -23.54 24.30
C ASN A 5 17.48 -22.05 23.97
N ASN A 6 17.89 -21.63 22.77
CA ASN A 6 17.30 -20.44 22.13
C ASN A 6 16.95 -20.78 20.68
N PRO A 7 15.67 -21.05 20.34
CA PRO A 7 15.27 -21.54 19.02
C PRO A 7 15.32 -20.48 17.90
N ASN A 8 15.78 -19.25 18.17
CA ASN A 8 15.83 -18.15 17.19
C ASN A 8 17.23 -17.78 16.66
N ASN A 9 18.29 -18.47 17.08
CA ASN A 9 19.65 -18.22 16.57
C ASN A 9 20.05 -19.25 15.49
N PHE A 10 19.44 -19.17 14.31
CA PHE A 10 20.12 -19.67 13.11
C PHE A 10 20.89 -18.50 12.51
N GLU A 11 22.18 -18.43 12.84
CA GLU A 11 23.11 -17.43 12.32
C GLU A 11 23.09 -17.45 10.79
N PHE A 12 22.65 -16.35 10.22
CA PHE A 12 22.84 -16.04 8.83
C PHE A 12 24.36 -16.03 8.56
N PRO A 13 24.88 -16.86 7.63
CA PRO A 13 26.33 -17.08 7.50
C PRO A 13 27.10 -15.84 7.01
N PHE A 14 26.39 -14.80 6.57
CA PHE A 14 26.96 -13.55 6.09
C PHE A 14 26.85 -12.47 7.16
N GLN A 15 27.95 -12.22 7.86
CA GLN A 15 28.07 -11.06 8.73
C GLN A 15 27.99 -9.77 7.91
N LYS A 16 27.34 -8.73 8.46
CA LYS A 16 27.24 -7.38 7.87
C LYS A 16 28.56 -6.87 7.28
N LYS A 17 29.69 -7.18 7.92
CA LYS A 17 31.03 -6.83 7.43
C LYS A 17 31.35 -7.35 6.01
N HIS A 18 30.85 -8.52 5.63
CA HIS A 18 31.09 -9.11 4.31
C HIS A 18 30.22 -8.44 3.25
N ILE A 19 28.98 -8.09 3.62
CA ILE A 19 28.04 -7.38 2.75
C ILE A 19 28.57 -5.96 2.47
N ASN A 20 28.98 -5.24 3.52
CA ASN A 20 29.52 -3.88 3.42
C ASN A 20 30.90 -3.82 2.75
N ALA A 21 31.58 -4.96 2.59
CA ALA A 21 32.85 -5.04 1.88
C ALA A 21 32.66 -5.13 0.36
N CYS A 22 31.45 -5.38 -0.13
CA CYS A 22 31.16 -5.36 -1.57
C CYS A 22 31.36 -3.95 -2.13
N SER A 23 32.20 -3.87 -3.16
CA SER A 23 32.58 -2.62 -3.84
C SER A 23 31.59 -2.22 -4.95
N GLY A 24 30.75 -3.16 -5.39
CA GLY A 24 29.75 -2.98 -6.42
C GLY A 24 28.62 -4.02 -6.34
N VAL A 25 27.54 -3.76 -7.08
CA VAL A 25 26.33 -4.61 -7.11
C VAL A 25 26.67 -5.99 -7.71
N GLU A 26 27.63 -6.05 -8.62
CA GLU A 26 28.18 -7.26 -9.23
C GLU A 26 28.84 -8.22 -8.23
N GLU A 27 29.35 -7.72 -7.10
CA GLU A 27 29.86 -8.53 -5.99
C GLU A 27 28.75 -8.90 -5.01
N LEU A 28 27.83 -7.96 -4.77
CA LEU A 28 26.73 -8.10 -3.82
C LEU A 28 25.71 -9.16 -4.24
N LEU A 29 25.27 -9.17 -5.50
CA LEU A 29 24.21 -10.07 -5.98
C LEU A 29 24.60 -11.56 -5.92
N PRO A 30 25.82 -11.97 -6.33
CA PRO A 30 26.28 -13.35 -6.13
C PRO A 30 26.34 -13.76 -4.65
N LEU A 31 26.76 -12.84 -3.77
CA LEU A 31 26.80 -13.08 -2.33
C LEU A 31 25.37 -13.29 -1.77
N TRP A 32 24.42 -12.48 -2.21
CA TRP A 32 23.02 -12.60 -1.84
C TRP A 32 22.40 -13.90 -2.37
N LYS A 33 22.70 -14.29 -3.61
CA LYS A 33 22.29 -15.57 -4.18
C LYS A 33 22.86 -16.76 -3.39
N LEU A 34 24.09 -16.65 -2.89
CA LEU A 34 24.65 -17.66 -1.99
C LEU A 34 23.90 -17.69 -0.65
N ALA A 35 23.53 -16.54 -0.11
CA ALA A 35 22.69 -16.44 1.08
C ALA A 35 21.31 -17.09 0.92
N HIS A 36 20.69 -17.03 -0.26
CA HIS A 36 19.48 -17.80 -0.55
C HIS A 36 19.73 -19.32 -0.48
N LYS A 37 20.85 -19.81 -1.04
CA LYS A 37 21.18 -21.24 -1.05
C LYS A 37 21.49 -21.80 0.34
N CYS A 38 22.05 -20.97 1.22
CA CYS A 38 22.38 -21.35 2.60
C CYS A 38 21.22 -21.12 3.58
N GLU A 39 20.06 -20.65 3.11
CA GLU A 39 18.91 -20.41 3.97
C GLU A 39 18.34 -21.73 4.50
N VAL A 40 18.31 -21.90 5.82
CA VAL A 40 17.85 -23.13 6.48
C VAL A 40 16.35 -23.08 6.82
N ASN A 41 15.82 -21.90 7.17
CA ASN A 41 14.42 -21.71 7.50
C ASN A 41 13.70 -20.98 6.35
N THR A 42 12.85 -21.72 5.65
CA THR A 42 12.01 -21.24 4.55
C THR A 42 10.52 -21.31 4.88
N ASP A 43 10.13 -21.43 6.15
CA ASP A 43 8.73 -21.67 6.56
C ASP A 43 7.81 -20.47 6.28
N TYR A 44 8.40 -19.29 6.08
CA TYR A 44 7.68 -18.08 5.66
C TYR A 44 7.45 -18.02 4.14
N ILE A 45 8.10 -18.90 3.35
CA ILE A 45 7.93 -18.93 1.90
C ILE A 45 6.60 -19.58 1.57
N THR A 46 5.74 -18.81 0.90
CA THR A 46 4.43 -19.28 0.44
C THR A 46 4.44 -19.46 -1.08
N GLY A 47 3.94 -20.60 -1.55
CA GLY A 47 3.86 -20.93 -2.98
C GLY A 47 5.09 -21.69 -3.47
N ASN A 48 5.08 -22.08 -4.75
CA ASN A 48 6.06 -22.99 -5.34
C ASN A 48 7.30 -22.28 -5.89
N VAL A 49 7.75 -21.19 -5.26
CA VAL A 49 9.00 -20.53 -5.67
C VAL A 49 10.18 -21.21 -4.97
N PRO A 50 11.20 -21.70 -5.70
CA PRO A 50 12.32 -22.38 -5.08
C PRO A 50 13.07 -21.52 -4.04
N GLY A 51 13.43 -22.13 -2.91
CA GLY A 51 14.22 -21.49 -1.84
C GLY A 51 15.64 -21.06 -2.26
N ASN A 52 16.11 -21.46 -3.43
CA ASN A 52 17.37 -21.02 -4.04
C ASN A 52 17.18 -20.03 -5.20
N ALA A 53 15.93 -19.72 -5.59
CA ALA A 53 15.63 -18.82 -6.69
C ALA A 53 16.17 -17.40 -6.40
N PHE A 54 16.70 -16.76 -7.44
CA PHE A 54 17.27 -15.42 -7.34
C PHE A 54 17.16 -14.70 -8.69
N LEU A 55 16.46 -13.58 -8.70
CA LEU A 55 16.18 -12.72 -9.84
C LEU A 55 16.94 -11.40 -9.62
N PRO A 56 18.12 -11.24 -10.24
CA PRO A 56 18.90 -10.02 -10.12
C PRO A 56 18.24 -8.86 -10.87
N ASP A 57 18.43 -7.67 -10.33
CA ASP A 57 18.04 -6.40 -10.93
C ASP A 57 19.01 -5.27 -10.49
N GLY A 58 18.67 -3.99 -10.64
CA GLY A 58 19.60 -2.87 -10.40
C GLY A 58 19.59 -1.78 -11.47
N ILE A 59 20.78 -1.27 -11.83
CA ILE A 59 20.97 -0.18 -12.81
C ILE A 59 20.81 -0.70 -14.24
N ILE A 60 19.91 -0.08 -15.02
CA ILE A 60 19.62 -0.55 -16.39
C ILE A 60 20.80 -0.31 -17.33
N ASN A 61 21.37 0.90 -17.33
CA ASN A 61 22.59 1.23 -18.06
C ASN A 61 23.46 2.16 -17.22
N GLU A 62 24.65 1.69 -16.83
CA GLU A 62 25.57 2.40 -15.93
C GLU A 62 25.92 3.80 -16.42
N GLU A 63 26.26 3.94 -17.71
CA GLU A 63 26.68 5.22 -18.27
C GLU A 63 25.54 6.24 -18.30
N SER A 64 24.35 5.83 -18.71
CA SER A 64 23.17 6.71 -18.80
C SER A 64 22.66 7.09 -17.41
N PHE A 65 22.70 6.14 -16.46
CA PHE A 65 22.33 6.39 -15.06
C PHE A 65 23.32 7.33 -14.37
N ALA A 66 24.63 7.16 -14.55
CA ALA A 66 25.62 8.07 -13.98
C ALA A 66 25.49 9.51 -14.49
N LYS A 67 24.97 9.69 -15.72
CA LYS A 67 24.72 10.99 -16.34
C LYS A 67 23.33 11.57 -16.03
N SER A 68 22.44 10.80 -15.38
CA SER A 68 21.08 11.25 -15.12
C SER A 68 21.00 12.15 -13.89
N SER A 69 20.06 13.09 -13.92
CA SER A 69 19.74 13.97 -12.80
C SER A 69 18.23 14.22 -12.77
N PRO A 70 17.53 13.86 -11.68
CA PRO A 70 18.05 13.08 -10.56
C PRO A 70 18.37 11.63 -10.97
N ARG A 71 19.26 10.95 -10.24
CA ARG A 71 19.41 9.49 -10.31
C ARG A 71 18.20 8.80 -9.68
N ILE A 72 17.32 8.25 -10.50
CA ILE A 72 16.03 7.65 -10.07
C ILE A 72 16.19 6.15 -9.81
N LEU A 73 15.82 5.70 -8.61
CA LEU A 73 15.63 4.29 -8.27
C LEU A 73 14.13 3.98 -8.07
N PHE A 74 13.59 3.09 -8.90
CA PHE A 74 12.28 2.49 -8.66
C PHE A 74 12.40 1.24 -7.79
N ILE A 75 11.60 1.15 -6.74
CA ILE A 75 11.54 -0.04 -5.87
C ILE A 75 10.18 -0.69 -6.00
N ALA A 76 10.16 -1.97 -6.35
CA ALA A 76 8.97 -2.82 -6.45
C ALA A 76 8.97 -3.94 -5.41
N LYS A 77 7.84 -4.66 -5.29
CA LYS A 77 7.67 -5.74 -4.30
C LYS A 77 8.50 -6.97 -4.66
N GLU A 78 8.20 -7.57 -5.79
CA GLU A 78 8.77 -8.83 -6.26
C GLU A 78 8.57 -8.98 -7.77
N ALA A 79 9.51 -9.66 -8.42
CA ALA A 79 9.38 -10.03 -9.84
C ALA A 79 8.52 -11.29 -10.00
N TYR A 80 7.81 -11.38 -11.13
CA TYR A 80 7.01 -12.56 -11.45
C TYR A 80 7.92 -13.77 -11.74
N TRP A 81 7.66 -14.87 -11.04
CA TRP A 81 8.28 -16.16 -11.25
C TRP A 81 7.51 -16.95 -12.33
N TYR A 82 8.15 -17.17 -13.48
CA TYR A 82 7.56 -17.85 -14.63
C TYR A 82 7.61 -19.39 -14.57
N GLY A 83 8.00 -19.99 -13.44
CA GLY A 83 8.04 -21.44 -13.28
C GLY A 83 6.72 -21.99 -12.72
N GLU A 84 5.84 -22.48 -13.60
CA GLU A 84 5.21 -23.77 -13.29
C GLU A 84 6.25 -24.85 -13.62
N HIS A 85 6.28 -25.92 -12.83
CA HIS A 85 7.10 -27.14 -12.94
C HIS A 85 8.27 -27.28 -11.95
N ASP A 86 8.20 -28.38 -11.21
CA ASP A 86 9.13 -28.91 -10.21
C ASP A 86 10.53 -29.26 -10.73
N ASP A 87 10.95 -28.75 -11.90
CA ASP A 87 12.23 -29.12 -12.52
C ASP A 87 13.26 -27.96 -12.50
N ASP A 88 14.44 -28.25 -11.94
CA ASP A 88 15.55 -27.30 -11.75
C ASP A 88 16.13 -26.75 -13.08
N LYS A 89 15.97 -27.48 -14.20
CA LYS A 89 16.53 -27.08 -15.50
C LYS A 89 15.67 -26.02 -16.19
N ALA A 90 14.35 -26.14 -16.12
CA ALA A 90 13.39 -25.17 -16.60
C ALA A 90 13.41 -23.89 -15.74
N ALA A 91 13.55 -24.04 -14.42
CA ALA A 91 13.74 -22.92 -13.50
C ALA A 91 15.02 -22.11 -13.83
N THR A 92 16.13 -22.77 -14.15
CA THR A 92 17.39 -22.11 -14.53
C THR A 92 17.25 -21.35 -15.85
N LYS A 93 16.66 -21.98 -16.88
CA LYS A 93 16.42 -21.34 -18.19
C LYS A 93 15.46 -20.15 -18.08
N ASN A 94 14.44 -20.25 -17.24
CA ASN A 94 13.51 -19.15 -16.97
C ASN A 94 14.16 -18.02 -16.18
N ALA A 95 14.99 -18.32 -15.18
CA ALA A 95 15.76 -17.29 -14.49
C ALA A 95 16.63 -16.49 -15.46
N GLU A 96 17.35 -17.15 -16.38
CA GLU A 96 18.12 -16.46 -17.44
C GLU A 96 17.23 -15.62 -18.38
N THR A 97 15.99 -16.05 -18.62
CA THR A 97 15.05 -15.34 -19.50
C THR A 97 14.40 -14.14 -18.79
N VAL A 98 14.20 -14.20 -17.47
CA VAL A 98 13.55 -13.18 -16.63
C VAL A 98 14.58 -12.26 -15.96
N MET A 99 15.86 -12.66 -15.99
CA MET A 99 16.99 -11.89 -15.47
C MET A 99 16.95 -10.48 -16.02
N PHE A 100 16.78 -9.56 -15.09
CA PHE A 100 16.74 -8.14 -15.35
C PHE A 100 15.78 -7.69 -16.46
N TRP A 101 14.55 -8.22 -16.42
CA TRP A 101 13.48 -7.96 -17.38
C TRP A 101 13.33 -6.47 -17.76
N HIS A 102 13.41 -5.55 -16.79
CA HIS A 102 13.32 -4.11 -17.05
C HIS A 102 14.40 -3.59 -18.01
N ARG A 103 15.64 -4.10 -17.90
CA ARG A 103 16.72 -3.75 -18.84
C ARG A 103 16.37 -4.22 -20.25
N ARG A 104 15.89 -5.46 -20.39
CA ARG A 104 15.50 -6.03 -21.68
C ARG A 104 14.37 -5.24 -22.34
N VAL A 105 13.37 -4.78 -21.56
CA VAL A 105 12.30 -3.91 -22.08
C VAL A 105 12.86 -2.56 -22.54
N ALA A 106 13.78 -1.94 -21.81
CA ALA A 106 14.39 -0.66 -22.18
C ALA A 106 15.17 -0.70 -23.51
N TYR A 107 15.57 -1.90 -23.95
CA TYR A 107 16.22 -2.15 -25.25
C TYR A 107 15.28 -2.79 -26.28
N GLY A 108 14.00 -2.98 -25.96
CA GLY A 108 13.00 -3.55 -26.87
C GLY A 108 13.20 -5.04 -27.16
N GLU A 109 13.95 -5.76 -26.31
CA GLU A 109 14.23 -7.19 -26.49
C GLU A 109 13.06 -8.09 -26.08
N VAL A 110 12.16 -7.57 -25.23
CA VAL A 110 10.96 -8.26 -24.76
C VAL A 110 9.75 -7.33 -24.78
N PRO A 111 8.51 -7.87 -24.82
CA PRO A 111 7.31 -7.05 -24.80
C PRO A 111 7.20 -6.18 -23.55
N GLU A 112 6.69 -4.97 -23.74
CA GLU A 112 6.33 -4.03 -22.69
C GLU A 112 5.06 -4.46 -21.94
N THR A 113 4.95 -4.09 -20.66
CA THR A 113 3.75 -4.26 -19.83
C THR A 113 3.20 -2.91 -19.39
N ILE A 114 2.02 -2.89 -18.77
CA ILE A 114 1.53 -1.65 -18.12
C ILE A 114 2.54 -1.14 -17.07
N PHE A 115 3.25 -2.05 -16.40
CA PHE A 115 4.26 -1.70 -15.41
C PHE A 115 5.41 -0.92 -16.05
N SER A 116 6.05 -1.48 -17.09
CA SER A 116 7.17 -0.83 -17.78
C SER A 116 6.76 0.47 -18.47
N LYS A 117 5.59 0.49 -19.13
CA LYS A 117 5.03 1.69 -19.75
C LYS A 117 4.90 2.84 -18.76
N ARG A 118 4.40 2.52 -17.56
CA ARG A 118 4.16 3.54 -16.55
C ARG A 118 5.46 3.95 -15.86
N LEU A 119 6.42 3.04 -15.64
CA LEU A 119 7.77 3.45 -15.21
C LEU A 119 8.43 4.39 -16.21
N ALA A 120 8.34 4.09 -17.51
CA ALA A 120 8.85 4.95 -18.57
C ALA A 120 8.17 6.33 -18.53
N MET A 121 6.86 6.36 -18.30
CA MET A 121 6.11 7.61 -18.13
C MET A 121 6.57 8.45 -16.95
N LEU A 122 6.79 7.83 -15.80
CA LEU A 122 7.29 8.52 -14.61
C LEU A 122 8.69 9.07 -14.85
N ALA A 123 9.59 8.26 -15.43
CA ALA A 123 10.96 8.67 -15.74
C ALA A 123 10.98 9.85 -16.73
N ASN A 124 10.21 9.77 -17.82
CA ASN A 124 10.10 10.88 -18.78
C ASN A 124 9.57 12.15 -18.12
N ALA A 125 8.53 12.06 -17.29
CA ALA A 125 7.97 13.23 -16.61
C ALA A 125 9.00 13.90 -15.69
N ILE A 126 9.76 13.09 -14.93
CA ILE A 126 10.79 13.61 -14.01
C ILE A 126 11.94 14.25 -14.80
N PHE A 127 12.48 13.58 -15.82
CA PHE A 127 13.64 14.09 -16.56
C PHE A 127 13.34 15.34 -17.39
N ASN A 128 12.09 15.52 -17.83
CA ASN A 128 11.69 16.65 -18.66
C ASN A 128 10.94 17.75 -17.88
N ASP A 129 10.71 17.56 -16.58
CA ASP A 129 9.84 18.41 -15.75
C ASP A 129 8.45 18.63 -16.39
N ASP A 130 7.89 17.58 -17.02
CA ASP A 130 6.60 17.61 -17.72
C ASP A 130 5.63 16.57 -17.16
N PHE A 131 4.72 17.03 -16.32
CA PHE A 131 3.67 16.22 -15.69
C PHE A 131 2.31 16.30 -16.39
N LYS A 132 2.25 16.92 -17.58
CA LYS A 132 1.00 17.08 -18.36
C LYS A 132 0.98 16.18 -19.58
N THR A 133 2.13 15.95 -20.21
CA THR A 133 2.24 15.11 -21.41
C THR A 133 2.43 13.64 -21.04
N ILE A 134 1.60 12.77 -21.62
CA ILE A 134 1.79 11.31 -21.50
C ILE A 134 2.89 10.89 -22.49
N ASN A 135 4.11 10.70 -21.99
CA ASN A 135 5.22 10.15 -22.77
C ASN A 135 5.66 8.79 -22.20
N LYS A 136 5.48 7.71 -22.97
CA LYS A 136 5.82 6.33 -22.55
C LYS A 136 7.04 5.77 -23.27
N ASP A 137 7.92 6.62 -23.79
CA ASP A 137 9.14 6.16 -24.44
C ASP A 137 10.07 5.46 -23.44
N HIS A 138 10.37 4.19 -23.72
CA HIS A 138 11.18 3.34 -22.86
C HIS A 138 12.67 3.70 -22.91
N THR A 139 13.10 4.59 -23.81
CA THR A 139 14.49 5.11 -23.80
C THR A 139 14.86 5.73 -22.45
N ALA A 140 13.90 6.41 -21.80
CA ALA A 140 14.09 6.99 -20.46
C ALA A 140 14.44 5.94 -19.39
N LEU A 141 14.00 4.69 -19.54
CA LEU A 141 14.35 3.62 -18.60
C LEU A 141 15.84 3.28 -18.63
N ARG A 142 16.59 3.64 -19.67
CA ARG A 142 18.05 3.41 -19.68
C ARG A 142 18.76 4.23 -18.61
N SER A 143 18.17 5.35 -18.21
CA SER A 143 18.75 6.29 -17.25
C SER A 143 18.28 6.09 -15.80
N VAL A 144 17.64 4.95 -15.49
CA VAL A 144 17.11 4.63 -14.14
C VAL A 144 17.64 3.30 -13.62
N ALA A 145 17.48 3.09 -12.31
CA ALA A 145 17.61 1.80 -11.66
C ALA A 145 16.23 1.26 -11.28
N VAL A 146 16.04 -0.06 -11.34
CA VAL A 146 14.83 -0.73 -10.89
C VAL A 146 15.22 -1.94 -10.07
N ILE A 147 14.77 -2.00 -8.81
CA ILE A 147 14.96 -3.15 -7.93
C ILE A 147 13.65 -3.69 -7.40
N ASN A 148 13.61 -4.98 -7.11
CA ASN A 148 12.59 -5.61 -6.28
C ASN A 148 13.14 -5.81 -4.87
N LEU A 149 12.30 -5.60 -3.85
CA LEU A 149 12.64 -5.93 -2.47
C LEU A 149 12.86 -7.44 -2.31
N ASN A 150 11.95 -8.25 -2.84
CA ASN A 150 12.09 -9.71 -2.89
C ASN A 150 12.77 -10.16 -4.18
N LYS A 151 14.03 -10.61 -4.10
CA LYS A 151 14.79 -11.19 -5.23
C LYS A 151 14.45 -12.64 -5.51
N ARG A 152 13.72 -13.34 -4.63
CA ARG A 152 13.33 -14.74 -4.84
C ARG A 152 12.32 -14.87 -5.97
N GLY A 153 11.47 -13.85 -6.13
CA GLY A 153 10.34 -13.83 -7.04
C GLY A 153 9.04 -14.25 -6.34
N GLY A 154 7.92 -13.99 -7.00
CA GLY A 154 6.57 -14.30 -6.54
C GLY A 154 5.60 -14.50 -7.69
N PHE A 155 4.29 -14.53 -7.40
CA PHE A 155 3.24 -14.78 -8.40
C PHE A 155 2.36 -13.54 -8.60
N VAL A 156 1.20 -13.68 -9.27
CA VAL A 156 0.29 -12.56 -9.58
C VAL A 156 -0.17 -11.81 -8.31
N GLY A 157 -0.30 -12.52 -7.19
CA GLY A 157 -0.62 -11.95 -5.89
C GLY A 157 0.60 -11.97 -4.97
N CYS A 158 0.90 -10.82 -4.36
CA CYS A 158 1.95 -10.74 -3.35
C CYS A 158 1.43 -11.21 -2.00
N VAL A 159 2.12 -12.19 -1.40
CA VAL A 159 1.87 -12.60 -0.02
C VAL A 159 2.71 -11.72 0.89
N TRP A 160 2.07 -10.70 1.46
CA TRP A 160 2.74 -9.65 2.22
C TRP A 160 3.54 -10.14 3.42
N LYS A 161 3.06 -11.15 4.14
CA LYS A 161 3.82 -11.79 5.22
C LYS A 161 5.16 -12.36 4.71
N THR A 162 5.13 -13.02 3.56
CA THR A 162 6.33 -13.58 2.91
C THR A 162 7.30 -12.47 2.50
N LEU A 163 6.77 -11.40 1.90
CA LEU A 163 7.56 -10.23 1.51
C LEU A 163 8.20 -9.54 2.72
N GLU A 164 7.44 -9.33 3.79
CA GLU A 164 7.93 -8.66 5.00
C GLU A 164 9.04 -9.48 5.67
N GLU A 165 8.85 -10.78 5.84
CA GLU A 165 9.87 -11.67 6.43
C GLU A 165 11.11 -11.76 5.54
N TYR A 166 10.94 -11.76 4.21
CA TYR A 166 12.06 -11.66 3.28
C TYR A 166 12.84 -10.36 3.47
N VAL A 167 12.14 -9.22 3.53
CA VAL A 167 12.76 -7.90 3.71
C VAL A 167 13.52 -7.81 5.03
N LYS A 168 12.93 -8.28 6.14
CA LYS A 168 13.62 -8.34 7.44
C LYS A 168 14.91 -9.14 7.36
N ARG A 169 14.84 -10.32 6.73
CA ARG A 169 15.97 -11.25 6.63
C ARG A 169 17.11 -10.73 5.78
N TYR A 170 16.79 -10.08 4.66
CA TYR A 170 17.76 -9.59 3.69
C TYR A 170 17.95 -8.06 3.74
N ALA A 171 17.56 -7.42 4.85
CA ALA A 171 17.60 -5.96 5.01
C ALA A 171 19.00 -5.38 4.73
N GLU A 172 20.05 -6.03 5.22
CA GLU A 172 21.43 -5.58 5.01
C GLU A 172 21.85 -5.65 3.54
N PHE A 173 21.42 -6.67 2.79
CA PHE A 173 21.67 -6.76 1.35
C PHE A 173 20.91 -5.68 0.58
N ILE A 174 19.63 -5.48 0.90
CA ILE A 174 18.80 -4.44 0.28
C ILE A 174 19.40 -3.05 0.54
N SER A 175 19.84 -2.81 1.77
CA SER A 175 20.47 -1.56 2.16
C SER A 175 21.75 -1.30 1.37
N GLN A 176 22.65 -2.28 1.32
CA GLN A 176 23.91 -2.17 0.59
C GLN A 176 23.67 -2.00 -0.92
N GLU A 177 22.66 -2.67 -1.50
CA GLU A 177 22.31 -2.50 -2.91
C GLU A 177 21.89 -1.06 -3.20
N ILE A 178 21.04 -0.46 -2.35
CA ILE A 178 20.60 0.93 -2.50
C ILE A 178 21.79 1.90 -2.35
N GLU A 179 22.68 1.67 -1.37
CA GLU A 179 23.87 2.51 -1.17
C GLU A 179 24.84 2.45 -2.36
N LEU A 180 25.04 1.25 -2.92
CA LEU A 180 25.88 1.06 -4.11
C LEU A 180 25.27 1.68 -5.37
N ILE A 181 23.94 1.64 -5.52
CA ILE A 181 23.22 2.35 -6.59
C ILE A 181 23.33 3.87 -6.40
N SER A 182 23.42 4.35 -5.15
CA SER A 182 23.54 5.77 -4.80
C SER A 182 22.51 6.69 -5.51
N PRO A 183 21.20 6.42 -5.40
CA PRO A 183 20.16 7.23 -6.03
C PRO A 183 19.98 8.58 -5.33
N GLU A 184 19.41 9.54 -6.05
CA GLU A 184 19.00 10.85 -5.51
C GLU A 184 17.49 10.90 -5.22
N LEU A 185 16.72 10.07 -5.91
CA LEU A 185 15.28 9.92 -5.74
C LEU A 185 14.90 8.45 -5.75
N ILE A 186 14.20 8.01 -4.71
CA ILE A 186 13.57 6.68 -4.63
C ILE A 186 12.07 6.84 -4.89
N VAL A 187 11.55 6.06 -5.83
CA VAL A 187 10.12 5.97 -6.15
C VAL A 187 9.61 4.56 -5.80
N CYS A 188 8.94 4.44 -4.65
CA CYS A 188 8.32 3.19 -4.22
C CYS A 188 7.04 2.91 -5.01
N CYS A 189 6.97 1.73 -5.64
CA CYS A 189 5.85 1.24 -6.44
C CYS A 189 4.72 0.66 -5.55
N GLY A 190 4.26 1.46 -4.58
CA GLY A 190 3.24 1.12 -3.60
C GLY A 190 3.59 1.62 -2.21
N ASP A 191 2.58 2.03 -1.43
CA ASP A 191 2.80 2.51 -0.05
C ASP A 191 3.33 1.40 0.87
N GLY A 192 2.90 0.14 0.68
CA GLY A 192 3.47 -0.98 1.43
C GLY A 192 4.96 -1.22 1.14
N VAL A 193 5.44 -0.87 -0.07
CA VAL A 193 6.88 -0.92 -0.39
C VAL A 193 7.63 0.16 0.40
N ARG A 194 7.09 1.38 0.43
CA ARG A 194 7.65 2.48 1.22
C ARG A 194 7.68 2.14 2.71
N TRP A 195 6.59 1.58 3.24
CA TRP A 195 6.51 1.17 4.64
C TRP A 195 7.59 0.14 4.98
N LEU A 196 7.80 -0.88 4.14
CA LEU A 196 8.88 -1.86 4.33
C LEU A 196 10.27 -1.22 4.32
N LEU A 197 10.50 -0.29 3.38
CA LEU A 197 11.76 0.46 3.29
C LEU A 197 12.02 1.25 4.58
N GLU A 198 11.05 2.05 5.04
CA GLU A 198 11.19 2.91 6.22
C GLU A 198 11.34 2.13 7.52
N ASN A 199 10.66 0.98 7.67
CA ASN A 199 10.67 0.23 8.92
C ASN A 199 11.91 -0.67 9.05
N TYR A 200 12.37 -1.29 7.96
CA TYR A 200 13.37 -2.36 8.02
C TYR A 200 14.71 -2.01 7.39
N ILE A 201 14.78 -1.06 6.46
CA ILE A 201 16.01 -0.70 5.77
C ILE A 201 16.66 0.50 6.46
N ARG A 202 17.98 0.50 6.57
CA ARG A 202 18.77 1.52 7.26
C ARG A 202 19.84 2.07 6.33
N LEU A 203 19.50 3.16 5.65
CA LEU A 203 20.39 3.86 4.74
C LEU A 203 21.28 4.84 5.52
N ASP A 204 22.53 4.96 5.11
CA ASP A 204 23.50 5.89 5.70
C ASP A 204 23.24 7.32 5.19
N LYS A 205 22.78 7.43 3.94
CA LYS A 205 22.43 8.71 3.32
C LYS A 205 20.92 8.97 3.44
N GLN A 206 20.58 10.21 3.75
CA GLN A 206 19.21 10.68 3.57
C GLN A 206 18.93 10.82 2.07
N ILE A 207 17.92 10.10 1.59
CA ILE A 207 17.52 10.09 0.18
C ILE A 207 16.07 10.55 0.10
N ASN A 208 15.74 11.28 -0.96
CA ASN A 208 14.36 11.68 -1.21
C ASN A 208 13.51 10.44 -1.57
N VAL A 209 12.51 10.12 -0.76
CA VAL A 209 11.63 8.95 -0.97
C VAL A 209 10.19 9.40 -1.21
N ILE A 210 9.62 8.98 -2.35
CA ILE A 210 8.19 9.08 -2.63
C ILE A 210 7.56 7.70 -2.79
N SER A 211 6.25 7.61 -2.56
CA SER A 211 5.45 6.44 -2.95
C SER A 211 4.33 6.86 -3.90
N LEU A 212 4.06 6.00 -4.87
CA LEU A 212 2.89 6.07 -5.73
C LEU A 212 2.11 4.78 -5.60
N TYR A 213 0.93 4.70 -6.23
CA TYR A 213 0.27 3.41 -6.41
C TYR A 213 1.19 2.44 -7.16
N HIS A 214 0.83 1.16 -7.20
CA HIS A 214 1.56 0.22 -8.03
C HIS A 214 1.41 0.61 -9.53
N PRO A 215 2.49 0.63 -10.35
CA PRO A 215 2.40 0.99 -11.76
C PRO A 215 1.41 0.15 -12.58
N SER A 216 1.16 -1.10 -12.20
CA SER A 216 0.12 -1.94 -12.81
C SER A 216 -1.31 -1.69 -12.31
N CYS A 217 -1.57 -0.63 -11.53
CA CYS A 217 -2.92 -0.30 -11.07
C CYS A 217 -3.77 0.25 -12.23
N TRP A 218 -4.63 -0.60 -12.79
CA TRP A 218 -5.45 -0.26 -13.96
C TRP A 218 -6.58 0.74 -13.68
N SER A 219 -6.96 0.94 -12.41
CA SER A 219 -8.05 1.85 -12.02
C SER A 219 -7.64 3.33 -12.01
N ILE A 220 -6.36 3.63 -12.22
CA ILE A 220 -5.82 4.99 -12.22
C ILE A 220 -5.41 5.34 -13.64
N SER A 221 -5.97 6.43 -14.18
CA SER A 221 -5.58 6.96 -15.48
C SER A 221 -4.16 7.53 -15.43
N ASP A 222 -3.52 7.63 -16.58
CA ASP A 222 -2.14 8.11 -16.66
C ASP A 222 -2.01 9.58 -16.26
N GLU A 223 -2.99 10.42 -16.59
CA GLU A 223 -3.05 11.82 -16.19
C GLU A 223 -3.14 11.95 -14.67
N LYS A 224 -4.00 11.15 -14.03
CA LYS A 224 -4.11 11.13 -12.56
C LYS A 224 -2.81 10.66 -11.93
N TYR A 225 -2.13 9.70 -12.55
CA TYR A 225 -0.85 9.19 -12.07
C TYR A 225 0.26 10.26 -12.14
N LEU A 226 0.31 11.06 -13.21
CA LEU A 226 1.22 12.19 -13.35
C LEU A 226 0.93 13.31 -12.34
N GLN A 227 -0.34 13.62 -12.09
CA GLN A 227 -0.73 14.59 -11.05
C GLN A 227 -0.29 14.13 -9.65
N MET A 228 -0.42 12.83 -9.36
CA MET A 228 0.06 12.25 -8.11
C MET A 228 1.57 12.33 -7.99
N LEU A 229 2.31 12.05 -9.07
CA LEU A 229 3.76 12.19 -9.13
C LEU A 229 4.18 13.64 -8.84
N GLN A 230 3.58 14.60 -9.54
CA GLN A 230 3.86 16.02 -9.34
C GLN A 230 3.64 16.46 -7.88
N LYS A 231 2.51 16.04 -7.28
CA LYS A 231 2.21 16.34 -5.88
C LYS A 231 3.22 15.71 -4.91
N ALA A 232 3.61 14.46 -5.16
CA ALA A 232 4.58 13.75 -4.32
C ALA A 232 5.97 14.40 -4.36
N LEU A 233 6.41 14.85 -5.55
CA LEU A 233 7.67 15.57 -5.71
C LEU A 233 7.62 16.94 -5.02
N ALA A 234 6.52 17.69 -5.16
CA ALA A 234 6.35 19.00 -4.53
C ALA A 234 6.29 18.91 -2.99
N GLY A 235 5.64 17.88 -2.43
CA GLY A 235 5.57 17.67 -0.98
C GLY A 235 6.92 17.42 -0.32
N ASN A 236 7.92 16.96 -1.08
CA ASN A 236 9.27 16.72 -0.59
C ASN A 236 10.20 17.95 -0.70
N VAL A 237 9.73 19.08 -1.27
CA VAL A 237 10.50 20.34 -1.34
C VAL A 237 10.30 21.21 -0.08
N VAL A 238 9.28 20.92 0.75
CA VAL A 238 8.87 21.78 1.88
C VAL A 238 9.60 21.44 3.21
N SER A 239 10.59 20.54 3.19
CA SER A 239 11.19 20.03 4.44
C SER A 239 12.55 20.56 4.82
N ASP A 240 13.06 21.69 4.28
CA ASP A 240 14.33 22.23 4.77
C ASP A 240 14.34 23.78 4.80
N SER A 241 14.39 24.32 6.02
CA SER A 241 14.65 25.73 6.42
C SER A 241 13.48 26.72 6.60
N GLU A 242 12.51 26.84 5.69
CA GLU A 242 11.54 27.96 5.83
C GLU A 242 10.50 27.72 6.94
N THR A 243 10.01 26.49 7.12
CA THR A 243 8.98 26.19 8.12
C THR A 243 9.51 26.24 9.56
N LEU A 244 10.76 25.85 9.80
CA LEU A 244 11.39 25.91 11.13
C LEU A 244 11.59 27.35 11.59
N SER A 245 12.04 28.26 10.70
CA SER A 245 12.21 29.67 11.07
C SER A 245 10.89 30.37 11.37
N VAL A 246 9.81 30.02 10.65
CA VAL A 246 8.47 30.57 10.89
C VAL A 246 7.89 30.02 12.19
N ILE A 247 8.10 28.74 12.49
CA ILE A 247 7.66 28.11 13.73
C ILE A 247 8.48 28.61 14.93
N GLU A 248 9.80 28.75 14.83
CA GLU A 248 10.66 29.30 15.90
C GLU A 248 10.30 30.75 16.22
N ASN A 249 10.05 31.58 15.20
CA ASN A 249 9.61 32.96 15.40
C ASN A 249 8.19 33.04 15.98
N ALA A 250 7.28 32.11 15.60
CA ALA A 250 5.95 32.02 16.18
C ALA A 250 6.01 31.60 17.67
N ILE A 251 6.84 30.61 18.00
CA ILE A 251 7.05 30.11 19.37
C ILE A 251 7.71 31.18 20.26
N GLU A 252 8.68 31.97 19.76
CA GLU A 252 9.25 33.10 20.51
C GLU A 252 8.22 34.22 20.73
N SER A 253 7.33 34.47 19.77
CA SER A 253 6.27 35.47 19.92
C SER A 253 5.17 35.03 20.90
N GLU A 254 4.81 33.74 20.92
CA GLU A 254 3.82 33.18 21.85
C GLU A 254 4.38 33.07 23.28
N ASN A 255 5.67 32.72 23.44
CA ASN A 255 6.29 32.65 24.76
C ASN A 255 6.51 34.04 25.40
N LYS A 256 6.68 35.10 24.60
CA LYS A 256 6.65 36.48 25.12
C LYS A 256 5.26 36.87 25.65
N ASN A 257 4.20 36.44 24.96
CA ASN A 257 2.82 36.69 25.39
C ASN A 257 2.41 35.84 26.61
N LEU A 258 2.93 34.61 26.75
CA LEU A 258 2.68 33.75 27.93
C LEU A 258 3.37 34.22 29.23
N SER A 259 4.36 35.12 29.14
CA SER A 259 5.00 35.70 30.33
C SER A 259 4.22 36.86 30.95
N ALA A 260 3.20 37.38 30.25
CA ALA A 260 2.38 38.51 30.69
C ALA A 260 1.06 38.10 31.37
N ASP A 261 0.55 36.89 31.11
CA ASP A 261 -0.76 36.42 31.61
C ASP A 261 -0.63 35.22 32.58
N LYS A 262 0.29 35.33 33.55
CA LYS A 262 0.51 34.29 34.58
C LYS A 262 -0.06 34.61 35.96
N ASP A 263 -1.08 35.46 36.00
CA ASP A 263 -1.95 35.62 37.16
C ASP A 263 -3.38 35.66 36.64
N ILE A 264 -4.12 34.54 36.75
CA ILE A 264 -5.59 34.43 36.94
C ILE A 264 -6.07 32.99 36.65
N ILE A 265 -6.26 32.27 37.76
CA ILE A 265 -7.41 31.38 38.06
C ILE A 265 -7.45 29.95 37.48
N GLU A 266 -7.46 29.03 38.45
CA GLU A 266 -7.82 27.61 38.40
C GLU A 266 -9.29 27.36 37.96
N SER A 267 -9.51 26.16 37.42
CA SER A 267 -10.80 25.49 37.18
C SER A 267 -11.69 26.09 36.09
N GLU A 268 -11.90 25.32 35.01
CA GLU A 268 -13.23 24.94 34.50
C GLU A 268 -13.10 24.00 33.31
N ASN A 269 -13.93 22.94 33.32
CA ASN A 269 -14.22 22.10 32.17
C ASN A 269 -14.84 22.97 31.06
N VAL A 270 -14.27 22.97 29.86
CA VAL A 270 -14.90 23.60 28.69
C VAL A 270 -15.14 22.54 27.62
N GLU A 271 -16.40 22.07 27.59
CA GLU A 271 -17.03 21.54 26.39
C GLU A 271 -16.96 22.59 25.27
N LEU A 272 -16.42 22.22 24.12
CA LEU A 272 -16.48 23.06 22.93
C LEU A 272 -17.89 22.97 22.30
N PRO A 273 -18.46 24.10 21.85
CA PRO A 273 -19.88 24.23 21.58
C PRO A 273 -20.30 23.48 20.32
N ALA A 274 -21.41 22.74 20.46
CA ALA A 274 -22.19 22.20 19.37
C ALA A 274 -22.55 23.30 18.36
N THR A 275 -21.97 23.24 17.16
CA THR A 275 -22.51 23.96 16.01
C THR A 275 -23.86 23.34 15.66
N LYS A 276 -24.91 24.04 16.07
CA LYS A 276 -26.32 23.78 15.79
C LYS A 276 -26.55 23.40 14.31
N ASN A 277 -27.14 22.22 14.17
CA ASN A 277 -28.34 21.95 13.37
C ASN A 277 -28.32 22.42 11.92
N VAL A 278 -27.76 21.58 11.06
CA VAL A 278 -28.51 21.20 9.85
C VAL A 278 -29.13 19.85 10.16
N ILE A 279 -30.36 19.90 10.69
CA ILE A 279 -31.22 18.73 10.84
C ILE A 279 -31.45 18.15 9.44
N GLU A 280 -31.07 16.88 9.31
CA GLU A 280 -31.74 15.82 8.56
C GLU A 280 -32.62 16.30 7.40
N LYS A 281 -32.06 16.20 6.19
CA LYS A 281 -32.78 15.40 5.20
C LYS A 281 -32.03 14.09 5.11
N GLU A 282 -32.58 13.05 5.73
CA GLU A 282 -32.45 11.72 5.16
C GLU A 282 -32.67 11.89 3.66
N ASP A 283 -31.68 11.52 2.86
CA ASP A 283 -31.83 11.40 1.43
C ASP A 283 -32.75 10.18 1.22
N SER A 284 -34.06 10.37 1.45
CA SER A 284 -35.07 9.30 1.51
C SER A 284 -35.15 8.51 0.20
N ALA A 285 -34.57 9.04 -0.86
CA ALA A 285 -34.41 8.37 -2.14
C ALA A 285 -33.45 7.16 -2.10
N ARG A 286 -32.65 7.00 -1.03
CA ARG A 286 -31.61 5.96 -0.93
C ARG A 286 -31.62 5.16 0.36
N SER A 287 -32.68 5.24 1.15
CA SER A 287 -32.85 4.45 2.38
C SER A 287 -32.76 2.93 2.15
N THR A 288 -32.99 2.49 0.91
CA THR A 288 -32.99 1.08 0.50
C THR A 288 -31.71 0.66 -0.21
N TYR A 289 -30.72 1.55 -0.35
CA TYR A 289 -29.57 1.30 -1.22
C TYR A 289 -28.44 0.59 -0.48
N MET A 290 -27.84 -0.38 -1.15
CA MET A 290 -26.66 -1.12 -0.72
C MET A 290 -25.46 -0.80 -1.62
N LYS A 291 -24.37 -0.30 -1.04
CA LYS A 291 -23.10 -0.15 -1.75
C LYS A 291 -22.21 -1.37 -1.54
N MET A 292 -21.74 -1.95 -2.64
CA MET A 292 -20.87 -3.11 -2.65
C MET A 292 -19.39 -2.70 -2.68
N TYR A 293 -18.63 -3.22 -1.74
CA TYR A 293 -17.23 -2.94 -1.55
C TYR A 293 -16.35 -4.18 -1.75
N GLY A 294 -15.22 -4.01 -2.44
CA GLY A 294 -14.22 -5.07 -2.57
C GLY A 294 -13.51 -5.28 -1.24
N ALA A 295 -13.58 -6.50 -0.70
CA ALA A 295 -13.03 -6.83 0.61
C ALA A 295 -11.94 -7.92 0.53
N GLY A 296 -11.29 -8.12 -0.62
CA GLY A 296 -10.42 -9.27 -0.92
C GLY A 296 -9.53 -9.76 0.23
N THR A 297 -8.44 -9.07 0.54
CA THR A 297 -7.50 -9.50 1.60
C THR A 297 -7.97 -9.19 3.02
N THR A 298 -8.92 -8.27 3.19
CA THR A 298 -9.39 -7.77 4.49
C THR A 298 -10.72 -8.38 4.94
N PHE A 299 -11.31 -9.27 4.12
CA PHE A 299 -12.67 -9.79 4.29
C PHE A 299 -12.90 -10.39 5.68
N GLN A 300 -11.95 -11.20 6.15
CA GLN A 300 -12.06 -11.88 7.43
C GLN A 300 -12.08 -10.90 8.60
N PHE A 301 -11.18 -9.91 8.58
CA PHE A 301 -11.17 -8.84 9.57
C PHE A 301 -12.46 -8.02 9.50
N ASN A 302 -12.84 -7.56 8.30
CA ASN A 302 -14.02 -6.71 8.13
C ASN A 302 -15.30 -7.37 8.65
N LYS A 303 -15.50 -8.65 8.30
CA LYS A 303 -16.64 -9.43 8.76
C LYS A 303 -16.62 -9.65 10.27
N LYS A 304 -15.47 -10.01 10.85
CA LYS A 304 -15.33 -10.28 12.28
C LYS A 304 -15.53 -9.03 13.13
N ALA A 305 -14.96 -7.90 12.71
CA ALA A 305 -14.97 -6.64 13.43
C ALA A 305 -16.19 -5.75 13.12
N ASN A 306 -17.10 -6.22 12.25
CA ASN A 306 -18.29 -5.47 11.81
C ASN A 306 -17.97 -4.05 11.31
N VAL A 307 -16.84 -3.91 10.61
CA VAL A 307 -16.37 -2.65 10.05
C VAL A 307 -15.79 -2.83 8.65
N TYR A 308 -16.15 -1.94 7.74
CA TYR A 308 -15.45 -1.78 6.46
C TYR A 308 -14.77 -0.42 6.41
N TYR A 309 -13.65 -0.31 5.71
CA TYR A 309 -12.92 0.95 5.57
C TYR A 309 -12.49 1.20 4.12
N ASP A 310 -12.50 2.47 3.74
CA ASP A 310 -12.07 2.95 2.43
C ASP A 310 -11.57 4.40 2.54
N THR A 311 -10.87 4.90 1.53
CA THR A 311 -10.48 6.31 1.49
C THR A 311 -11.71 7.20 1.37
N LEU A 312 -11.70 8.37 2.01
CA LEU A 312 -12.78 9.35 1.90
C LEU A 312 -13.07 9.74 0.44
N ALA A 313 -12.02 9.81 -0.38
CA ALA A 313 -12.12 10.14 -1.80
C ALA A 313 -12.90 9.09 -2.63
N HIS A 314 -12.80 7.81 -2.29
CA HIS A 314 -13.55 6.73 -2.96
C HIS A 314 -14.96 6.55 -2.40
N SER A 315 -15.18 7.01 -1.16
CA SER A 315 -16.45 6.83 -0.45
C SER A 315 -17.01 8.14 0.12
N PRO A 316 -17.28 9.15 -0.74
CA PRO A 316 -17.82 10.44 -0.29
C PRO A 316 -19.27 10.35 0.20
N GLN A 317 -20.03 9.34 -0.24
CA GLN A 317 -21.45 9.18 0.07
C GLN A 317 -21.68 8.06 1.09
N ASN A 318 -22.64 8.27 1.99
CA ASN A 318 -23.12 7.26 2.94
C ASN A 318 -24.24 6.43 2.32
N TYR A 319 -24.27 5.14 2.65
CA TYR A 319 -25.29 4.19 2.24
C TYR A 319 -25.80 3.46 3.48
N PRO A 320 -27.12 3.26 3.62
CA PRO A 320 -27.69 2.55 4.76
C PRO A 320 -27.22 1.10 4.85
N TYR A 321 -26.95 0.47 3.71
CA TYR A 321 -26.42 -0.89 3.64
C TYR A 321 -25.09 -0.91 2.89
N ILE A 322 -24.18 -1.76 3.36
CA ILE A 322 -22.94 -2.06 2.66
C ILE A 322 -22.76 -3.58 2.53
N ALA A 323 -22.09 -3.97 1.45
CA ALA A 323 -21.81 -5.37 1.14
C ALA A 323 -20.33 -5.62 0.94
N LEU A 324 -19.83 -6.76 1.44
CA LEU A 324 -18.47 -7.22 1.22
C LEU A 324 -18.43 -8.20 0.05
N TYR A 325 -17.65 -7.87 -0.98
CA TYR A 325 -17.50 -8.64 -2.20
C TYR A 325 -16.08 -9.20 -2.33
N THR A 326 -15.99 -10.51 -2.56
CA THR A 326 -14.75 -11.22 -2.90
C THR A 326 -15.08 -12.49 -3.70
N ASP A 327 -14.15 -12.97 -4.52
CA ASP A 327 -14.30 -14.22 -5.29
C ASP A 327 -15.57 -14.31 -6.13
N LYS A 328 -15.90 -13.20 -6.82
CA LYS A 328 -17.12 -13.08 -7.65
C LYS A 328 -18.45 -13.14 -6.91
N THR A 329 -18.45 -13.00 -5.59
CA THR A 329 -19.68 -13.11 -4.78
C THR A 329 -19.74 -12.02 -3.72
N VAL A 330 -20.92 -11.44 -3.51
CA VAL A 330 -21.18 -10.68 -2.27
C VAL A 330 -21.34 -11.71 -1.16
N ARG A 331 -20.38 -11.72 -0.24
CA ARG A 331 -20.26 -12.73 0.82
C ARG A 331 -20.87 -12.29 2.15
N ALA A 332 -21.05 -10.99 2.33
CA ALA A 332 -21.73 -10.45 3.51
C ALA A 332 -22.43 -9.13 3.21
N ILE A 333 -23.50 -8.85 3.96
CA ILE A 333 -24.24 -7.57 3.97
C ILE A 333 -24.40 -7.09 5.41
N GLY A 334 -24.33 -5.79 5.64
CA GLY A 334 -24.57 -5.17 6.94
C GLY A 334 -25.25 -3.82 6.80
N LYS A 335 -26.11 -3.49 7.77
CA LYS A 335 -26.75 -2.18 7.91
C LYS A 335 -25.85 -1.26 8.72
N VAL A 336 -25.54 -0.09 8.17
CA VAL A 336 -24.61 0.88 8.75
C VAL A 336 -25.27 1.58 9.94
N ASN A 337 -24.63 1.51 11.11
CA ASN A 337 -25.06 2.20 12.32
C ASN A 337 -24.16 3.39 12.70
N ALA A 338 -22.92 3.44 12.21
CA ALA A 338 -22.06 4.59 12.35
C ALA A 338 -21.03 4.71 11.23
N VAL A 339 -20.60 5.95 11.00
CA VAL A 339 -19.62 6.32 10.00
C VAL A 339 -18.64 7.29 10.63
N ILE A 340 -17.38 6.87 10.76
CA ILE A 340 -16.31 7.66 11.36
C ILE A 340 -15.25 7.92 10.31
N VAL A 341 -14.86 9.17 10.15
CA VAL A 341 -13.71 9.58 9.34
C VAL A 341 -12.53 9.83 10.25
N THR A 342 -11.36 9.31 9.88
CA THR A 342 -10.11 9.63 10.53
C THR A 342 -9.20 10.44 9.61
N GLU A 343 -8.36 11.27 10.22
CA GLU A 343 -7.32 12.03 9.56
C GLU A 343 -6.09 12.06 10.49
N PHE A 344 -4.93 11.73 9.94
CA PHE A 344 -3.68 11.75 10.71
C PHE A 344 -2.95 13.05 10.41
N ALA A 345 -2.86 13.92 11.42
CA ALA A 345 -2.22 15.23 11.34
C ALA A 345 -1.43 15.49 12.62
N ASP A 346 -0.25 16.11 12.51
CA ASP A 346 0.59 16.48 13.65
C ASP A 346 0.89 15.32 14.63
N ASN A 347 1.11 14.12 14.09
CA ASN A 347 1.32 12.87 14.83
C ASN A 347 0.14 12.42 15.71
N VAL A 348 -1.06 12.98 15.49
CA VAL A 348 -2.29 12.62 16.20
C VAL A 348 -3.33 12.10 15.21
N LEU A 349 -4.03 11.04 15.60
CA LEU A 349 -5.17 10.52 14.86
C LEU A 349 -6.44 11.27 15.29
N LEU A 350 -6.96 12.09 14.40
CA LEU A 350 -8.21 12.83 14.60
C LEU A 350 -9.40 11.97 14.15
N TYR A 351 -10.53 12.14 14.83
CA TYR A 351 -11.77 11.41 14.56
C TYR A 351 -12.92 12.38 14.33
N ARG A 352 -13.74 12.12 13.32
CA ARG A 352 -14.96 12.88 13.00
C ARG A 352 -16.10 11.92 12.70
N ALA A 353 -17.22 12.03 13.42
CA ALA A 353 -18.42 11.27 13.09
C ALA A 353 -19.18 11.97 11.95
N GLU A 354 -19.50 11.21 10.91
CA GLU A 354 -20.49 11.62 9.90
C GLU A 354 -21.87 11.02 10.19
N GLN A 355 -21.92 9.90 10.93
CA GLN A 355 -23.13 9.24 11.40
C GLN A 355 -22.84 8.48 12.68
N GLY A 356 -23.74 8.51 13.66
CA GLY A 356 -23.60 7.81 14.94
C GLY A 356 -22.49 8.38 15.82
N GLU A 357 -22.15 7.66 16.88
CA GLU A 357 -21.25 8.13 17.94
C GLU A 357 -19.81 7.60 17.80
N ILE A 358 -18.84 8.41 18.22
CA ILE A 358 -17.44 7.99 18.37
C ILE A 358 -17.27 7.39 19.77
N THR A 359 -17.29 6.07 19.87
CA THR A 359 -17.04 5.36 21.14
C THR A 359 -15.60 4.87 21.22
N ASP A 360 -15.10 4.61 22.43
CA ASP A 360 -13.73 4.10 22.61
C ASP A 360 -13.57 2.69 22.01
N GLU A 361 -14.61 1.86 22.02
CA GLU A 361 -14.64 0.58 21.31
C GLU A 361 -14.44 0.77 19.80
N ARG A 362 -15.12 1.73 19.18
CA ARG A 362 -14.96 2.02 17.75
C ARG A 362 -13.57 2.57 17.43
N LYS A 363 -13.01 3.44 18.29
CA LYS A 363 -11.62 3.91 18.15
C LYS A 363 -10.64 2.74 18.21
N GLN A 364 -10.84 1.82 19.16
CA GLN A 364 -10.00 0.63 19.29
C GLN A 364 -10.09 -0.26 18.03
N THR A 365 -11.29 -0.52 17.53
CA THR A 365 -11.48 -1.25 16.27
C THR A 365 -10.81 -0.56 15.07
N ILE A 366 -10.82 0.78 15.02
CA ILE A 366 -10.11 1.55 13.99
C ILE A 366 -8.59 1.33 14.08
N LEU A 367 -8.01 1.34 15.29
CA LEU A 367 -6.59 1.07 15.49
C LEU A 367 -6.23 -0.36 15.07
N GLU A 368 -7.08 -1.33 15.40
CA GLU A 368 -6.92 -2.71 14.95
C GLU A 368 -7.02 -2.84 13.43
N ALA A 369 -7.92 -2.10 12.78
CA ALA A 369 -8.04 -2.06 11.33
C ALA A 369 -6.80 -1.46 10.65
N ILE A 370 -6.22 -0.41 11.25
CA ILE A 370 -4.95 0.19 10.78
C ILE A 370 -3.83 -0.85 10.86
N GLU A 371 -3.72 -1.57 11.98
CA GLU A 371 -2.69 -2.58 12.18
C GLU A 371 -2.89 -3.80 11.28
N ASP A 372 -4.12 -4.26 11.10
CA ASP A 372 -4.45 -5.35 10.18
C ASP A 372 -4.16 -4.96 8.72
N GLY A 373 -4.49 -3.72 8.33
CA GLY A 373 -4.22 -3.20 7.00
C GLY A 373 -2.73 -3.22 6.63
N LYS A 374 -1.83 -2.93 7.59
CA LYS A 374 -0.37 -2.97 7.38
C LYS A 374 0.11 -4.35 6.93
N LYS A 375 -0.48 -5.43 7.47
CA LYS A 375 -0.16 -6.82 7.07
C LYS A 375 -0.40 -7.09 5.59
N TYR A 376 -1.18 -6.24 4.92
CA TYR A 376 -1.50 -6.31 3.50
C TYR A 376 -0.98 -5.10 2.71
N GLY A 377 -0.07 -4.32 3.30
CA GLY A 377 0.55 -3.14 2.68
C GLY A 377 -0.38 -1.94 2.51
N TYR A 378 -1.51 -1.90 3.23
CA TYR A 378 -2.39 -0.72 3.25
C TYR A 378 -1.89 0.29 4.30
N ASN A 379 -1.82 1.56 3.91
CA ASN A 379 -1.58 2.67 4.83
C ASN A 379 -2.85 3.49 5.01
N LEU A 380 -3.61 3.17 6.06
CA LEU A 380 -4.88 3.83 6.39
C LEU A 380 -4.67 5.24 7.00
N LEU A 381 -3.43 5.64 7.28
CA LEU A 381 -3.07 6.96 7.82
C LEU A 381 -2.65 7.95 6.73
N ARG A 382 -2.42 7.49 5.49
CA ARG A 382 -1.87 8.31 4.39
C ARG A 382 -2.78 9.47 3.98
N CYS A 383 -4.09 9.27 4.08
CA CYS A 383 -5.11 10.24 3.72
C CYS A 383 -6.35 10.01 4.59
N PRO A 384 -7.32 10.93 4.58
CA PRO A 384 -8.55 10.73 5.32
C PRO A 384 -9.23 9.41 4.94
N HIS A 385 -9.49 8.57 5.94
CA HIS A 385 -10.13 7.27 5.77
C HIS A 385 -11.48 7.25 6.46
N LYS A 386 -12.41 6.50 5.88
CA LYS A 386 -13.79 6.39 6.32
C LYS A 386 -14.08 4.96 6.73
N TYR A 387 -14.64 4.82 7.92
CA TYR A 387 -14.94 3.55 8.58
C TYR A 387 -16.45 3.42 8.74
N PHE A 388 -17.01 2.40 8.10
CA PHE A 388 -18.42 2.06 8.11
C PHE A 388 -18.64 0.94 9.11
N PHE A 389 -19.18 1.29 10.28
CA PHE A 389 -19.60 0.32 11.27
C PHE A 389 -21.01 -0.16 10.96
N VAL A 390 -21.18 -1.47 10.95
CA VAL A 390 -22.49 -2.10 10.75
C VAL A 390 -22.97 -2.75 12.04
N GLU A 391 -24.27 -2.96 12.16
CA GLU A 391 -24.85 -3.76 13.25
C GLU A 391 -24.19 -5.13 13.32
N GLN A 392 -24.24 -5.85 12.20
CA GLN A 392 -23.56 -7.11 11.99
C GLN A 392 -23.42 -7.38 10.49
N PHE A 393 -22.34 -8.02 10.08
CA PHE A 393 -22.23 -8.61 8.74
C PHE A 393 -22.87 -10.01 8.70
N PHE A 394 -24.03 -10.11 8.05
CA PHE A 394 -24.70 -11.38 7.78
C PHE A 394 -24.15 -12.02 6.51
N GLN A 395 -23.90 -13.34 6.55
CA GLN A 395 -23.36 -14.06 5.41
C GLN A 395 -24.41 -14.24 4.29
N THR A 396 -23.97 -14.12 3.05
CA THR A 396 -24.82 -14.31 1.85
C THR A 396 -23.97 -14.84 0.68
N GLU A 397 -24.62 -15.28 -0.40
CA GLU A 397 -23.98 -15.86 -1.60
C GLU A 397 -24.51 -15.23 -2.90
N TYR A 398 -24.68 -13.91 -2.92
CA TYR A 398 -25.19 -13.19 -4.08
C TYR A 398 -24.13 -13.09 -5.19
N LYS A 399 -24.17 -14.05 -6.11
CA LYS A 399 -23.10 -14.36 -7.06
C LYS A 399 -23.19 -13.59 -8.36
N LYS A 400 -22.04 -13.10 -8.84
CA LYS A 400 -21.89 -12.50 -10.17
C LYS A 400 -21.69 -13.57 -11.24
N THR A 401 -22.53 -13.59 -12.27
CA THR A 401 -22.51 -14.60 -13.34
C THR A 401 -21.57 -14.22 -14.48
N SER A 402 -21.50 -12.93 -14.85
CA SER A 402 -20.70 -12.50 -16.01
C SER A 402 -19.19 -12.68 -15.81
N TYR A 403 -18.43 -12.64 -16.90
CA TYR A 403 -16.99 -12.92 -16.92
C TYR A 403 -16.18 -11.91 -16.08
N GLY A 404 -15.16 -12.40 -15.37
CA GLY A 404 -14.31 -11.61 -14.48
C GLY A 404 -14.99 -11.06 -13.23
N GLY A 405 -14.19 -10.50 -12.30
CA GLY A 405 -14.70 -9.81 -11.12
C GLY A 405 -15.40 -8.48 -11.46
N ALA A 406 -16.10 -7.90 -10.48
CA ALA A 406 -16.65 -6.56 -10.58
C ALA A 406 -15.52 -5.54 -10.74
N ARG A 407 -15.45 -4.88 -11.90
CA ARG A 407 -14.41 -3.88 -12.22
C ARG A 407 -14.67 -2.52 -11.58
N PHE A 408 -15.90 -2.26 -11.16
CA PHE A 408 -16.33 -1.00 -10.55
C PHE A 408 -17.20 -1.29 -9.33
N VAL A 409 -17.22 -0.33 -8.42
CA VAL A 409 -18.15 -0.31 -7.28
C VAL A 409 -19.57 -0.39 -7.82
N LYS A 410 -20.38 -1.26 -7.22
CA LYS A 410 -21.79 -1.44 -7.56
C LYS A 410 -22.65 -0.93 -6.43
N VAL A 411 -23.78 -0.35 -6.82
CA VAL A 411 -24.81 0.10 -5.90
C VAL A 411 -26.09 -0.58 -6.34
N PHE A 412 -26.80 -1.18 -5.38
CA PHE A 412 -28.03 -1.91 -5.61
C PHE A 412 -29.15 -1.25 -4.82
N ASP A 413 -30.31 -1.11 -5.43
CA ASP A 413 -31.54 -0.78 -4.70
C ASP A 413 -32.16 -2.09 -4.19
N LEU A 414 -32.17 -2.28 -2.88
CA LEU A 414 -32.63 -3.53 -2.26
C LEU A 414 -34.13 -3.76 -2.49
N ASN A 415 -34.97 -2.72 -2.46
CA ASN A 415 -36.41 -2.87 -2.73
C ASN A 415 -36.63 -3.44 -4.12
N LYS A 416 -35.98 -2.85 -5.11
CA LYS A 416 -36.08 -3.28 -6.50
C LYS A 416 -35.47 -4.67 -6.74
N LEU A 417 -34.40 -5.00 -6.02
CA LEU A 417 -33.70 -6.27 -6.14
C LEU A 417 -34.48 -7.44 -5.50
N LEU A 418 -35.13 -7.17 -4.38
CA LEU A 418 -35.91 -8.14 -3.62
C LEU A 418 -37.36 -8.22 -4.10
N GLY A 419 -37.87 -7.17 -4.76
CA GLY A 419 -39.26 -7.08 -5.23
C GLY A 419 -40.24 -6.77 -4.10
N ILE A 420 -39.82 -5.94 -3.14
CA ILE A 420 -40.58 -5.61 -1.93
C ILE A 420 -40.59 -4.10 -1.69
N ASP A 421 -41.64 -3.62 -1.05
CA ASP A 421 -41.83 -2.19 -0.76
C ASP A 421 -41.19 -1.78 0.58
N GLU A 422 -41.16 -2.70 1.55
CA GLU A 422 -40.56 -2.50 2.87
C GLU A 422 -39.46 -3.54 3.11
N LEU A 423 -38.28 -3.08 3.53
CA LEU A 423 -37.13 -3.94 3.74
C LEU A 423 -37.28 -4.74 5.04
N PRO A 424 -37.06 -6.07 5.01
CA PRO A 424 -37.07 -6.92 6.20
C PRO A 424 -35.75 -6.74 6.97
N SER A 425 -35.51 -7.59 7.96
CA SER A 425 -34.25 -7.56 8.70
C SER A 425 -33.05 -7.78 7.77
N THR A 426 -31.87 -7.26 8.16
CA THR A 426 -30.64 -7.43 7.38
C THR A 426 -30.28 -8.90 7.15
N GLU A 427 -30.62 -9.78 8.10
CA GLU A 427 -30.47 -11.23 7.99
C GLU A 427 -31.39 -11.83 6.91
N GLU A 428 -32.66 -11.45 6.90
CA GLU A 428 -33.62 -11.90 5.88
C GLU A 428 -33.21 -11.40 4.49
N ILE A 429 -32.73 -10.16 4.38
CA ILE A 429 -32.14 -9.64 3.14
C ILE A 429 -30.99 -10.55 2.69
N ALA A 430 -30.07 -10.91 3.60
CA ALA A 430 -28.94 -11.79 3.29
C ALA A 430 -29.38 -13.16 2.78
N ASN A 431 -30.41 -13.75 3.39
CA ASN A 431 -30.98 -15.04 2.98
C ASN A 431 -31.60 -14.97 1.57
N ILE A 432 -32.41 -13.95 1.28
CA ILE A 432 -33.02 -13.79 -0.05
C ILE A 432 -31.96 -13.54 -1.12
N LEU A 433 -30.92 -12.76 -0.80
CA LEU A 433 -29.82 -12.48 -1.72
C LEU A 433 -28.99 -13.73 -2.05
N ALA A 434 -28.90 -14.70 -1.13
CA ALA A 434 -28.16 -15.94 -1.35
C ALA A 434 -28.78 -16.83 -2.46
N GLU A 435 -30.07 -16.65 -2.74
CA GLU A 435 -30.78 -17.36 -3.82
C GLU A 435 -30.74 -16.61 -5.16
N LYS A 436 -30.21 -15.38 -5.18
CA LYS A 436 -30.18 -14.52 -6.36
C LYS A 436 -28.78 -14.48 -6.99
N THR A 437 -28.75 -14.03 -8.23
CA THR A 437 -27.52 -13.77 -8.97
C THR A 437 -27.60 -12.43 -9.69
N TRP A 438 -26.47 -11.94 -10.20
CA TRP A 438 -26.41 -10.69 -10.95
C TRP A 438 -25.34 -10.70 -12.03
N GLU A 439 -25.48 -9.82 -13.02
CA GLU A 439 -24.57 -9.72 -14.16
C GLU A 439 -23.48 -8.65 -14.00
#